data_AF-A0A397GHQ8-F1
#
_entry.id   AF-A0A397GHQ8-F1
#
_cell.length_a   1.000
_cell.length_b   1.000
_cell.length_c   1.000
_cell.angle_alpha   90.00
_cell.angle_beta   90.00
_cell.angle_gamma   90.00
#
_symmetry.space_group_name_H-M   'P 1'
#
loop_
_entity.id
_entity.type
_entity.pdbx_description
1 polymer ?
#
loop_
_entity_poly.entity_id
_entity_poly.type
_entity_poly.pdbx_seq_one_letter_code
_entity_poly.pdbx_strand_id
1 'polypeptide(L)'
;MYSRNKPDVKQLLAYLPIIKAKDDTQKKSEEHKNIVRRTFHKSLKFLLSPLYNEDNGIELELNNRILWCIPRISMIISDWPEACTFSLTYKSTQSNHPCHFCLVSKENLSNINLNSNQIEPRSHKNMKLHYKNNTEKNVSIEKVRNFFWNVPDINIYAATVPDRMHHLDLDLFHYQLNFTKALILE
;
A
#
# COMPACT_ATOMS: atom_id res chain seq x y z
N MET A 1 -16.25 22.06 4.69
CA MET A 1 -16.07 20.67 5.18
C MET A 1 -17.39 20.10 5.76
N TYR A 2 -18.54 20.27 5.07
CA TYR A 2 -19.88 19.94 5.63
C TYR A 2 -20.71 18.97 4.75
N SER A 3 -20.13 18.42 3.68
CA SER A 3 -20.84 17.53 2.73
C SER A 3 -20.44 16.05 2.79
N ARG A 4 -19.33 15.68 3.46
CA ARG A 4 -18.70 14.35 3.34
C ARG A 4 -19.58 13.14 3.73
N ASN A 5 -20.64 13.35 4.52
CA ASN A 5 -21.45 12.25 5.07
C ASN A 5 -22.88 12.19 4.53
N LYS A 6 -23.24 12.98 3.53
CA LYS A 6 -24.56 12.84 2.92
C LYS A 6 -24.62 11.59 2.01
N PRO A 7 -25.74 10.86 1.96
CA PRO A 7 -25.85 9.64 1.16
C PRO A 7 -25.79 9.90 -0.35
N ASP A 8 -26.15 11.10 -0.81
CA ASP A 8 -26.08 11.56 -2.21
C ASP A 8 -24.65 11.84 -2.71
N VAL A 9 -23.66 11.95 -1.81
CA VAL A 9 -22.24 12.13 -2.19
C VAL A 9 -21.41 10.84 -2.11
N LYS A 10 -22.01 9.71 -1.74
CA LYS A 10 -21.33 8.42 -1.64
C LYS A 10 -21.89 7.47 -2.70
N GLN A 11 -21.01 6.96 -3.55
CA GLN A 11 -21.37 5.92 -4.51
C GLN A 11 -20.74 4.60 -4.10
N LEU A 12 -21.55 3.54 -4.00
CA LEU A 12 -21.05 2.19 -3.81
C LEU A 12 -20.33 1.77 -5.10
N LEU A 13 -19.03 1.56 -5.00
CA LEU A 13 -18.22 1.12 -6.14
C LEU A 13 -18.23 -0.41 -6.27
N ALA A 14 -17.97 -1.12 -5.17
CA ALA A 14 -17.87 -2.59 -5.16
C ALA A 14 -17.93 -3.18 -3.75
N TYR A 15 -18.16 -4.49 -3.70
CA TYR A 15 -17.96 -5.32 -2.50
C TYR A 15 -16.65 -6.10 -2.59
N LEU A 16 -15.88 -6.14 -1.49
CA LEU A 16 -14.72 -7.01 -1.36
C LEU A 16 -15.09 -8.26 -0.56
N PRO A 17 -14.79 -9.47 -1.06
CA PRO A 17 -15.10 -10.71 -0.36
C PRO A 17 -14.25 -10.87 0.91
N ILE A 18 -14.90 -11.26 2.00
CA ILE A 18 -14.25 -11.60 3.27
C ILE A 18 -14.26 -13.13 3.42
N ILE A 19 -13.07 -13.72 3.43
CA ILE A 19 -12.92 -15.16 3.65
C ILE A 19 -12.86 -15.44 5.16
N LYS A 20 -13.84 -16.19 5.66
CA LYS A 20 -13.89 -16.60 7.07
C LYS A 20 -13.15 -17.92 7.28
N ALA A 21 -12.39 -18.01 8.37
CA ALA A 21 -11.86 -19.28 8.85
C ALA A 21 -12.95 -20.06 9.59
N LYS A 22 -12.84 -21.38 9.61
CA LYS A 22 -13.71 -22.27 10.40
C LYS A 22 -13.41 -22.16 11.91
N ASP A 23 -12.14 -21.96 12.26
CA ASP A 23 -11.63 -21.88 13.62
C ASP A 23 -10.31 -21.06 13.67
N ASP A 24 -9.83 -20.78 14.89
CA ASP A 24 -8.59 -20.01 15.11
C ASP A 24 -7.32 -20.73 14.62
N THR A 25 -7.35 -22.07 14.57
CA THR A 25 -6.23 -22.87 14.08
C THR A 25 -6.06 -22.65 12.58
N GLN A 26 -7.15 -22.74 11.82
CA GLN A 26 -7.17 -22.45 10.39
C GLN A 26 -6.83 -20.97 10.15
N LYS A 27 -7.37 -20.04 10.94
CA LYS A 27 -7.06 -18.60 10.80
C LYS A 27 -5.56 -18.30 10.88
N LYS A 28 -4.83 -19.04 11.72
CA LYS A 28 -3.37 -18.90 11.89
C LYS A 28 -2.55 -19.61 10.82
N SER A 29 -3.16 -20.55 10.09
CA SER A 29 -2.47 -21.34 9.07
C SER A 29 -2.00 -20.47 7.90
N GLU A 30 -0.84 -20.82 7.34
CA GLU A 30 -0.26 -20.09 6.22
C GLU A 30 -1.11 -20.24 4.94
N GLU A 31 -1.76 -21.39 4.79
CA GLU A 31 -2.69 -21.65 3.69
C GLU A 31 -3.87 -20.68 3.71
N HIS A 32 -4.55 -20.53 4.85
CA HIS A 32 -5.69 -19.64 4.97
C HIS A 32 -5.28 -18.17 4.75
N LYS A 33 -4.18 -17.73 5.36
CA LYS A 33 -3.65 -16.37 5.15
C LYS A 33 -3.35 -16.11 3.67
N ASN A 34 -2.77 -17.09 2.96
CA ASN A 34 -2.49 -16.96 1.54
C ASN A 34 -3.76 -16.95 0.68
N ILE A 35 -4.81 -17.70 1.05
CA ILE A 35 -6.11 -17.61 0.40
C ILE A 35 -6.71 -16.21 0.56
N VAL A 36 -6.73 -15.66 1.78
CA VAL A 36 -7.23 -14.29 2.05
C VAL A 36 -6.49 -13.27 1.19
N ARG A 37 -5.15 -13.29 1.19
CA ARG A 37 -4.31 -12.37 0.40
C ARG A 37 -4.57 -12.51 -1.10
N ARG A 38 -4.61 -13.74 -1.62
CA ARG A 38 -4.89 -14.02 -3.05
C ARG A 38 -6.27 -13.53 -3.46
N THR A 39 -7.28 -13.76 -2.63
CA THR A 39 -8.64 -13.30 -2.87
C THR A 39 -8.70 -11.79 -2.94
N PHE A 40 -8.12 -11.08 -1.97
CA PHE A 40 -8.05 -9.62 -1.96
C PHE A 40 -7.40 -9.06 -3.24
N HIS A 41 -6.22 -9.57 -3.62
CA HIS A 41 -5.50 -9.12 -4.82
C HIS A 41 -6.24 -9.47 -6.13
N LYS A 42 -6.94 -10.60 -6.19
CA LYS A 42 -7.80 -10.94 -7.32
C LYS A 42 -9.00 -10.01 -7.43
N SER A 43 -9.63 -9.64 -6.31
CA SER A 43 -10.73 -8.67 -6.29
C SER A 43 -10.27 -7.30 -6.76
N LEU A 44 -9.10 -6.83 -6.30
CA LEU A 44 -8.52 -5.58 -6.80
C LEU A 44 -8.21 -5.64 -8.29
N LYS A 45 -7.65 -6.75 -8.79
CA LYS A 45 -7.42 -6.93 -10.23
C LYS A 45 -8.70 -6.75 -11.03
N PHE A 46 -9.81 -7.34 -10.58
CA PHE A 46 -11.11 -7.21 -11.26
C PHE A 46 -11.63 -5.78 -11.18
N LEU A 47 -11.67 -5.20 -9.98
CA LEU A 47 -12.17 -3.85 -9.72
C LEU A 47 -11.42 -2.78 -10.50
N LEU A 48 -10.10 -2.91 -10.59
CA LEU A 48 -9.23 -1.92 -11.22
C LEU A 48 -8.97 -2.21 -12.71
N SER A 49 -9.45 -3.34 -13.24
CA SER A 49 -9.26 -3.68 -14.66
C SER A 49 -9.74 -2.59 -15.62
N PRO A 50 -10.83 -1.83 -15.35
CA PRO A 50 -11.24 -0.77 -16.25
C PRO A 50 -10.24 0.39 -16.35
N LEU A 51 -9.43 0.64 -15.32
CA LEU A 51 -8.44 1.74 -15.28
C LEU A 51 -7.20 1.46 -16.14
N TYR A 52 -7.00 0.21 -16.54
CA TYR A 52 -5.80 -0.21 -17.28
C TYR A 52 -6.09 -0.66 -18.70
N ASN A 53 -7.37 -0.58 -19.13
CA ASN A 53 -7.71 -0.76 -20.52
C ASN A 53 -7.57 0.60 -21.23
N GLU A 54 -6.70 0.67 -22.23
CA GLU A 54 -6.43 1.92 -22.97
C GLU A 54 -7.65 2.40 -23.76
N ASP A 55 -8.57 1.48 -24.09
CA ASP A 55 -9.83 1.78 -24.76
C ASP A 55 -10.89 2.38 -23.80
N ASN A 56 -10.66 2.34 -22.49
CA ASN A 56 -11.59 2.85 -21.47
C ASN A 56 -11.26 4.29 -21.05
N GLY A 57 -10.81 5.12 -21.99
CA GLY A 57 -10.69 6.54 -21.74
C GLY A 57 -12.04 7.18 -21.40
N ILE A 58 -11.97 8.33 -20.74
CA ILE A 58 -13.11 9.17 -20.43
C ILE A 58 -12.94 10.53 -21.10
N GLU A 59 -14.05 11.09 -21.57
CA GLU A 59 -14.10 12.47 -22.03
C GLU A 59 -14.22 13.39 -20.81
N LEU A 60 -13.29 14.33 -20.69
CA LEU A 60 -13.29 15.37 -19.67
C LEU A 60 -13.51 16.72 -20.34
N GLU A 61 -14.62 17.38 -20.04
CA GLU A 61 -14.89 18.74 -20.47
C GLU A 61 -14.22 19.73 -19.52
N LEU A 62 -13.29 20.52 -20.06
CA LEU A 62 -12.56 21.57 -19.34
C LEU A 62 -12.52 22.83 -20.19
N ASN A 63 -13.07 23.94 -19.67
CA ASN A 63 -13.09 25.25 -20.35
C ASN A 63 -13.62 25.17 -21.81
N ASN A 64 -14.76 24.50 -22.01
CA ASN A 64 -15.39 24.26 -23.32
C ASN A 64 -14.51 23.47 -24.32
N ARG A 65 -13.53 22.70 -23.82
CA ARG A 65 -12.74 21.74 -24.61
C ARG A 65 -12.97 20.35 -24.07
N ILE A 66 -13.13 19.38 -24.97
CA ILE A 66 -13.19 17.96 -24.62
C ILE A 66 -11.78 17.39 -24.69
N LEU A 67 -11.30 16.84 -23.58
CA LEU A 67 -10.04 16.11 -23.50
C LEU A 67 -10.33 14.62 -23.35
N TRP A 68 -9.65 13.79 -24.14
CA TRP A 68 -9.64 12.35 -23.93
C TRP A 68 -8.62 12.00 -22.85
N CYS A 69 -9.04 11.35 -21.77
CA CYS A 69 -8.20 11.07 -20.61
C CYS A 69 -8.29 9.60 -20.20
N ILE A 70 -7.15 8.99 -19.90
CA ILE A 70 -7.10 7.61 -19.39
C ILE A 70 -6.89 7.70 -17.87
N PRO A 71 -7.85 7.26 -17.04
CA PRO A 71 -7.71 7.34 -15.59
C PRO A 71 -6.61 6.38 -15.12
N ARG A 72 -5.71 6.86 -14.26
CA ARG A 72 -4.63 6.06 -13.65
C ARG A 72 -4.65 6.21 -12.13
N ILE A 73 -4.23 5.18 -11.41
CA ILE A 73 -4.05 5.27 -9.96
C ILE A 73 -2.82 6.11 -9.67
N SER A 74 -3.03 7.24 -9.00
CA SER A 74 -1.94 8.11 -8.53
C SER A 74 -1.46 7.71 -7.13
N MET A 75 -2.39 7.57 -6.18
CA MET A 75 -2.10 7.33 -4.77
C MET A 75 -3.16 6.44 -4.13
N ILE A 76 -2.74 5.61 -3.17
CA ILE A 76 -3.61 4.83 -2.28
C ILE A 76 -3.38 5.35 -0.87
N ILE A 77 -4.40 5.97 -0.27
CA ILE A 77 -4.36 6.40 1.12
C ILE A 77 -4.91 5.26 1.96
N SER A 78 -4.13 4.79 2.91
CA SER A 78 -4.52 3.67 3.77
C SER A 78 -3.80 3.73 5.10
N ASP A 79 -4.31 3.06 6.12
CA ASP A 79 -3.53 2.86 7.34
C ASP A 79 -2.31 1.94 7.09
N TRP A 80 -1.46 1.76 8.11
CA TRP A 80 -0.25 0.94 7.96
C TRP A 80 -0.56 -0.55 7.69
N PRO A 81 -1.48 -1.23 8.41
CA PRO A 81 -1.87 -2.61 8.10
C PRO A 81 -2.46 -2.80 6.70
N GLU A 82 -3.27 -1.86 6.22
CA GLU A 82 -3.83 -1.86 4.87
C GLU A 82 -2.74 -1.63 3.82
N ALA A 83 -1.81 -0.71 4.09
CA ALA A 83 -0.69 -0.45 3.19
C ALA A 83 0.17 -1.70 2.98
N CYS A 84 0.44 -2.44 4.06
CA CYS A 84 1.09 -3.74 4.01
C CYS A 84 0.28 -4.79 3.20
N THR A 85 -1.06 -4.68 3.19
CA THR A 85 -1.94 -5.58 2.42
C THR A 85 -1.83 -5.32 0.91
N PHE A 86 -1.86 -4.05 0.50
CA PHE A 86 -1.67 -3.65 -0.90
C PHE A 86 -0.28 -4.02 -1.42
N SER A 87 0.75 -3.78 -0.61
CA SER A 87 2.15 -4.06 -0.97
C SER A 87 2.58 -5.52 -0.78
N LEU A 88 1.79 -6.33 -0.08
CA LEU A 88 2.12 -7.70 0.37
C LEU A 88 3.40 -7.77 1.21
N THR A 89 3.63 -6.77 2.06
CA THR A 89 4.68 -6.82 3.07
C THR A 89 4.16 -7.39 4.38
N TYR A 90 5.06 -7.89 5.22
CA TYR A 90 4.69 -8.38 6.54
C TYR A 90 4.08 -7.28 7.40
N LYS A 91 2.94 -7.59 8.03
CA LYS A 91 2.25 -6.72 8.99
C LYS A 91 2.86 -6.85 10.39
N SER A 92 4.18 -6.80 10.50
CA SER A 92 4.87 -6.92 11.78
C SER A 92 6.07 -6.00 11.86
N THR A 93 6.12 -5.23 12.95
CA THR A 93 7.30 -4.44 13.34
C THR A 93 8.51 -5.30 13.67
N GLN A 94 8.30 -6.60 13.95
CA GLN A 94 9.37 -7.56 14.23
C GLN A 94 9.99 -8.20 12.98
N SER A 95 9.46 -7.88 11.79
CA SER A 95 10.05 -8.33 10.54
C SER A 95 11.41 -7.68 10.31
N ASN A 96 12.29 -8.34 9.56
CA ASN A 96 13.64 -7.82 9.30
C ASN A 96 13.59 -6.49 8.53
N HIS A 97 12.60 -6.32 7.66
CA HIS A 97 12.39 -5.08 6.91
C HIS A 97 10.94 -4.59 7.06
N PRO A 98 10.61 -3.92 8.18
CA PRO A 98 9.24 -3.60 8.57
C PRO A 98 8.63 -2.42 7.82
N CYS A 99 9.43 -1.66 7.08
CA CYS A 99 8.94 -0.60 6.23
C CYS A 99 8.29 -1.16 4.96
N HIS A 100 7.08 -0.70 4.62
CA HIS A 100 6.40 -1.06 3.37
C HIS A 100 6.97 -0.31 2.15
N PHE A 101 7.71 0.78 2.38
CA PHE A 101 8.29 1.61 1.32
C PHE A 101 9.73 1.21 0.95
N CYS A 102 10.54 0.78 1.91
CA CYS A 102 11.96 0.49 1.71
C CYS A 102 12.44 -0.77 2.47
N LEU A 103 13.65 -1.23 2.15
CA LEU A 103 14.33 -2.35 2.78
C LEU A 103 15.24 -1.91 3.93
N VAL A 104 14.81 -0.93 4.73
CA VAL A 104 15.55 -0.60 5.96
C VAL A 104 15.45 -1.76 6.95
N SER A 105 16.57 -2.13 7.58
CA SER A 105 16.58 -3.17 8.60
C SER A 105 15.90 -2.69 9.87
N LYS A 106 15.25 -3.59 10.62
CA LYS A 106 14.62 -3.24 11.91
C LYS A 106 15.59 -2.63 12.90
N GLU A 107 16.86 -3.04 12.86
CA GLU A 107 17.95 -2.53 13.71
C GLU A 107 18.30 -1.07 13.39
N ASN A 108 17.98 -0.59 12.18
CA ASN A 108 18.31 0.75 11.72
C ASN A 108 17.09 1.68 11.65
N LEU A 109 15.91 1.27 12.15
CA LEU A 109 14.70 2.10 12.08
C LEU A 109 14.82 3.44 12.80
N SER A 110 15.54 3.47 13.92
CA SER A 110 15.79 4.69 14.72
C SER A 110 17.05 5.44 14.29
N ASN A 111 17.79 4.92 13.31
CA ASN A 111 19.05 5.52 12.89
C ASN A 111 18.78 6.72 11.96
N ILE A 112 18.79 7.93 12.55
CA ILE A 112 18.60 9.19 11.83
C ILE A 112 19.77 9.54 10.89
N ASN A 113 20.93 8.88 11.04
CA ASN A 113 22.13 9.14 10.26
C ASN A 113 22.23 8.25 9.00
N LEU A 114 21.18 7.49 8.69
CA LEU A 114 21.15 6.72 7.46
C LEU A 114 21.10 7.66 6.24
N ASN A 115 22.10 7.55 5.39
CA ASN A 115 22.09 8.26 4.12
C ASN A 115 21.06 7.64 3.17
N SER A 116 20.44 8.45 2.32
CA SER A 116 19.48 8.00 1.31
C SER A 116 20.04 6.90 0.40
N ASN A 117 21.33 6.96 0.09
CA ASN A 117 22.04 5.97 -0.72
C ASN A 117 22.14 4.58 -0.06
N GLN A 118 21.96 4.50 1.26
CA GLN A 118 21.98 3.24 2.03
C GLN A 118 20.58 2.63 2.16
N ILE A 119 19.53 3.34 1.74
CA ILE A 119 18.14 2.90 1.84
C ILE A 119 17.68 2.43 0.47
N GLU A 120 17.61 1.11 0.29
CA GLU A 120 17.05 0.54 -0.93
C GLU A 120 15.51 0.66 -0.90
N PRO A 121 14.89 1.36 -1.88
CA PRO A 121 13.44 1.42 -1.98
C PRO A 121 12.87 0.09 -2.47
N ARG A 122 11.66 -0.25 -1.99
CA ARG A 122 10.89 -1.35 -2.57
C ARG A 122 10.31 -0.88 -3.91
N SER A 123 10.48 -1.72 -4.92
CA SER A 123 9.94 -1.51 -6.26
C SER A 123 9.26 -2.78 -6.75
N HIS A 124 8.41 -2.66 -7.76
CA HIS A 124 7.88 -3.85 -8.41
C HIS A 124 8.99 -4.73 -9.00
N LYS A 125 10.15 -4.18 -9.38
CA LYS A 125 11.25 -4.93 -10.02
C LYS A 125 11.97 -5.83 -9.01
N ASN A 126 12.53 -5.24 -7.94
CA ASN A 126 13.28 -6.00 -6.93
C ASN A 126 12.37 -6.97 -6.17
N MET A 127 11.16 -6.55 -5.78
CA MET A 127 10.26 -7.42 -5.02
C MET A 127 9.77 -8.61 -5.85
N LYS A 128 9.50 -8.41 -7.14
CA LYS A 128 9.18 -9.50 -8.08
C LYS A 128 10.37 -10.44 -8.30
N LEU A 129 11.61 -9.92 -8.28
CA LEU A 129 12.82 -10.73 -8.38
C LEU A 129 12.98 -11.64 -7.15
N HIS A 130 12.81 -11.09 -5.94
CA HIS A 130 12.84 -11.88 -4.70
C HIS A 130 11.78 -12.98 -4.69
N TYR A 131 10.57 -12.69 -5.17
CA TYR A 131 9.51 -13.67 -5.34
C TYR A 131 9.88 -14.79 -6.32
N LYS A 132 10.43 -14.46 -7.49
CA LYS A 132 10.88 -15.47 -8.46
C LYS A 132 11.99 -16.37 -7.89
N ASN A 133 12.86 -15.80 -7.06
CA ASN A 133 13.98 -16.51 -6.45
C ASN A 133 13.63 -17.23 -5.14
N ASN A 134 12.37 -17.22 -4.69
CA ASN A 134 11.94 -17.78 -3.39
C ASN A 134 12.69 -17.19 -2.19
N THR A 135 13.00 -15.90 -2.23
CA THR A 135 13.72 -15.16 -1.16
C THR A 135 12.84 -14.08 -0.50
N GLU A 136 11.51 -14.23 -0.57
CA GLU A 136 10.55 -13.23 -0.08
C GLU A 136 10.70 -12.95 1.41
N LYS A 137 11.01 -13.98 2.19
CA LYS A 137 11.27 -13.87 3.64
C LYS A 137 12.40 -12.90 3.95
N ASN A 138 13.45 -12.88 3.11
CA ASN A 138 14.61 -12.02 3.32
C ASN A 138 14.23 -10.55 3.21
N VAL A 139 13.23 -10.23 2.38
CA VAL A 139 12.72 -8.87 2.20
C VAL A 139 11.35 -8.67 2.85
N SER A 140 10.93 -9.54 3.76
CA SER A 140 9.67 -9.43 4.51
C SER A 140 8.42 -9.26 3.60
N ILE A 141 8.35 -10.06 2.53
CA ILE A 141 7.20 -10.13 1.62
C ILE A 141 6.46 -11.46 1.76
N GLU A 142 5.14 -11.40 1.60
CA GLU A 142 4.24 -12.55 1.62
C GLU A 142 4.44 -13.43 0.39
N LYS A 143 4.31 -14.76 0.53
CA LYS A 143 4.50 -15.74 -0.56
C LYS A 143 3.29 -15.80 -1.51
N VAL A 144 2.84 -14.64 -1.97
CA VAL A 144 1.72 -14.43 -2.89
C VAL A 144 2.17 -13.45 -3.96
N ARG A 145 1.83 -13.75 -5.22
CA ARG A 145 2.13 -12.83 -6.33
C ARG A 145 1.31 -11.54 -6.18
N ASN A 146 2.00 -10.41 -6.06
CA ASN A 146 1.34 -9.11 -6.04
C ASN A 146 0.80 -8.77 -7.44
N PHE A 147 -0.48 -8.39 -7.52
CA PHE A 147 -1.12 -7.96 -8.77
C PHE A 147 -0.45 -6.72 -9.36
N PHE A 148 -0.12 -5.73 -8.51
CA PHE A 148 0.40 -4.43 -8.91
C PHE A 148 1.78 -4.50 -9.59
N TRP A 149 2.54 -5.59 -9.44
CA TRP A 149 3.85 -5.72 -10.09
C TRP A 149 3.79 -5.80 -11.63
N ASN A 150 2.61 -5.98 -12.21
CA ASN A 150 2.41 -5.99 -13.66
C ASN A 150 1.52 -4.85 -14.14
N VAL A 151 1.16 -3.94 -13.25
CA VAL A 151 0.40 -2.74 -13.60
C VAL A 151 1.40 -1.69 -14.09
N PRO A 152 1.21 -1.10 -15.28
CA PRO A 152 2.09 -0.05 -15.79
C PRO A 152 1.98 1.22 -14.94
N ASP A 153 3.06 2.01 -14.93
CA ASP A 153 3.12 3.35 -14.35
C ASP A 153 2.77 3.47 -12.85
N ILE A 154 2.78 2.35 -12.13
CA ILE A 154 2.60 2.33 -10.67
C ILE A 154 3.73 1.56 -9.97
N ASN A 155 4.27 2.19 -8.93
CA ASN A 155 5.03 1.47 -7.91
C ASN A 155 4.19 1.41 -6.65
N ILE A 156 3.55 0.26 -6.38
CA ILE A 156 2.63 0.11 -5.25
C ILE A 156 3.25 0.50 -3.90
N TYR A 157 4.55 0.25 -3.73
CA TYR A 157 5.29 0.58 -2.51
C TYR A 157 5.44 2.09 -2.29
N ALA A 158 5.47 2.88 -3.36
CA ALA A 158 5.56 4.34 -3.32
C ALA A 158 4.19 5.02 -3.43
N ALA A 159 3.24 4.40 -4.14
CA ALA A 159 1.89 4.92 -4.34
C ALA A 159 1.03 4.79 -3.09
N THR A 160 1.35 3.85 -2.19
CA THR A 160 0.65 3.69 -0.92
C THR A 160 1.21 4.68 0.09
N VAL A 161 0.36 5.60 0.55
CA VAL A 161 0.74 6.65 1.49
C VAL A 161 -0.02 6.39 2.80
N PRO A 162 0.69 6.31 3.94
CA PRO A 162 0.03 6.14 5.22
C PRO A 162 -0.91 7.31 5.46
N ASP A 163 -2.14 7.00 5.86
CA ASP A 163 -3.14 7.99 6.22
C ASP A 163 -2.61 8.83 7.39
N ARG A 164 -2.20 10.07 7.08
CA ARG A 164 -1.65 11.01 8.06
C ARG A 164 -2.69 11.42 9.10
N MET A 165 -3.99 11.21 8.84
CA MET A 165 -5.01 11.46 9.86
C MET A 165 -4.83 10.55 11.08
N HIS A 166 -4.39 9.29 10.90
CA HIS A 166 -4.16 8.40 12.04
C HIS A 166 -2.95 8.85 12.90
N HIS A 167 -1.93 9.48 12.31
CA HIS A 167 -0.81 10.04 13.08
C HIS A 167 -1.18 11.30 13.87
N LEU A 168 -2.17 12.06 13.39
CA LEU A 168 -2.80 13.16 14.13
C LEU A 168 -3.70 12.64 15.26
N ASP A 169 -4.52 11.62 14.99
CA ASP A 169 -5.45 11.03 15.98
C ASP A 169 -4.73 10.23 17.08
N LEU A 170 -3.48 9.81 16.85
CA LEU A 170 -2.63 9.10 17.82
C LEU A 170 -1.65 10.03 18.58
N ASP A 171 -1.76 11.35 18.45
CA ASP A 171 -0.81 12.36 18.99
C ASP A 171 0.67 12.20 18.56
N LEU A 172 0.96 11.27 17.65
CA LEU A 172 2.31 10.99 17.14
C LEU A 172 2.85 12.15 16.30
N PHE A 173 1.97 12.93 15.68
CA PHE A 173 2.35 14.13 14.94
C PHE A 173 2.96 15.20 15.86
N HIS A 174 2.44 15.36 17.08
CA HIS A 174 3.02 16.27 18.08
C HIS A 174 4.42 15.82 18.50
N TYR A 175 4.63 14.50 18.66
CA TYR A 175 5.95 13.94 18.94
C TYR A 175 6.94 14.19 17.79
N GLN A 176 6.52 13.98 16.54
CA GLN A 176 7.34 14.26 15.36
C GLN A 176 7.70 15.75 15.24
N LEU A 177 6.76 16.65 15.52
CA LEU A 177 7.02 18.09 15.54
C LEU A 177 8.02 18.47 16.64
N ASN A 178 7.85 17.95 17.85
CA ASN A 178 8.77 18.23 18.95
C ASN A 178 10.16 17.67 18.71
N PHE A 179 10.25 16.46 18.17
CA PHE A 179 11.51 15.84 17.76
C PHE A 179 12.21 16.65 16.66
N THR A 180 11.47 17.07 15.63
CA THR A 180 11.98 17.91 14.55
C THR A 180 12.42 19.29 15.08
N LYS A 181 11.67 19.85 16.03
CA LYS A 181 12.00 21.12 16.69
C LYS A 181 13.28 21.01 17.52
N ALA A 182 13.49 19.89 18.23
CA ALA A 182 14.72 19.62 18.97
C ALA A 182 15.93 19.53 18.01
N LEU A 183 15.79 18.81 16.90
CA LEU A 183 16.83 18.68 15.88
C LEU A 183 17.21 19.99 15.17
N ILE A 184 16.29 20.94 15.07
CA ILE A 184 16.52 22.25 14.42
C ILE A 184 17.09 23.28 15.41
N LEU A 185 16.87 23.08 16.72
CA LEU A 185 17.30 24.01 17.77
C LEU A 185 18.60 23.58 18.48
N GLU A 186 19.17 22.43 18.14
CA GLU A 186 20.57 22.06 18.38
C GLU A 186 21.46 22.52 17.22
#